data_AF-A0A2J6PNU9-F1
#
_entry.id   AF-A0A2J6PNU9-F1
#
_cell.length_a   1.000
_cell.length_b   1.000
_cell.length_c   1.000
_cell.angle_alpha   90.00
_cell.angle_beta   90.00
_cell.angle_gamma   90.00
#
_symmetry.space_group_name_H-M   'P 1'
#
loop_
_entity.id
_entity.type
_entity.pdbx_description
1 polymer ?
#
loop_
_entity_poly.entity_id
_entity_poly.type
_entity_poly.pdbx_seq_one_letter_code
_entity_poly.pdbx_strand_id
1 'polypeptide(L)'
;MLLIKLLTRRSELYFATLQLLRISSEWISGGMKDLENLAEAFGQFSLNLSLNRGSEGPSYYNTTKNVLRALDQNWKIVISHQKHDGDSLLGRITRKTEEVKTLRDGLFNAASVREASRGSKLNHYILVFTVMTIIYLPLSFTAGLFALNLFQLEQPRQKSAFIATMVLLALSTYFISGFLVWFFRKEERREMFKHLWDHRVDGVSDSEHTPKARRPILDTILQTIRVSKRQKTSQNANNPINNDPEDIVN
;
A
#
# COMPACT_ATOMS: atom_id res chain seq x y z
N MET A 1 2.84 -22.89 0.57
CA MET A 1 3.69 -22.85 1.78
C MET A 1 4.95 -22.00 1.63
N LEU A 2 5.77 -22.17 0.58
CA LEU A 2 6.99 -21.37 0.35
C LEU A 2 6.76 -19.85 0.22
N LEU A 3 5.68 -19.44 -0.46
CA LEU A 3 5.36 -18.02 -0.69
C LEU A 3 4.98 -17.28 0.59
N ILE A 4 4.30 -17.96 1.52
CA ILE A 4 3.93 -17.43 2.84
C ILE A 4 5.19 -17.24 3.69
N LYS A 5 6.07 -18.25 3.75
CA LYS A 5 7.37 -18.13 4.45
C LYS A 5 8.22 -16.98 3.89
N LEU A 6 8.20 -16.76 2.57
CA LEU A 6 8.95 -15.68 1.92
C LEU A 6 8.36 -14.31 2.24
N LEU A 7 7.03 -14.18 2.25
CA LEU A 7 6.32 -12.96 2.65
C LEU A 7 6.57 -12.61 4.11
N THR A 8 6.47 -13.59 5.03
CA THR A 8 6.75 -13.40 6.46
C THR A 8 8.19 -12.92 6.68
N ARG A 9 9.17 -13.59 6.07
CA ARG A 9 10.59 -13.20 6.18
C ARG A 9 10.86 -11.79 5.65
N ARG A 10 10.19 -11.39 4.55
CA ARG A 10 10.32 -10.01 4.01
C ARG A 10 9.68 -9.00 4.94
N SER A 11 8.51 -9.30 5.51
CA SER A 11 7.82 -8.41 6.46
C SER A 11 8.61 -8.19 7.75
N GLU A 12 9.26 -9.23 8.27
CA GLU A 12 10.16 -9.17 9.43
C GLU A 12 11.36 -8.27 9.15
N LEU A 13 11.97 -8.39 7.96
CA LEU A 13 13.10 -7.54 7.56
C LEU A 13 12.71 -6.06 7.46
N TYR A 14 11.55 -5.75 6.87
CA TYR A 14 11.07 -4.36 6.81
C TYR A 14 10.80 -3.81 8.20
N PHE A 15 10.18 -4.60 9.07
CA PHE A 15 9.91 -4.22 10.45
C PHE A 15 11.20 -3.99 11.24
N ALA A 16 12.15 -4.91 11.17
CA ALA A 16 13.46 -4.79 11.81
C ALA A 16 14.23 -3.56 11.31
N THR A 17 14.18 -3.27 10.00
CA THR A 17 14.82 -2.09 9.41
C THR A 17 14.19 -0.79 9.92
N LEU A 18 12.86 -0.73 10.01
CA LEU A 18 12.14 0.43 10.54
C LEU A 18 12.42 0.64 12.04
N GLN A 19 12.46 -0.45 12.81
CA GLN A 19 12.83 -0.39 14.23
C GLN A 19 14.26 0.10 14.41
N LEU A 20 15.20 -0.41 13.61
CA LEU A 20 16.60 0.02 13.65
C LEU A 20 16.74 1.52 13.32
N LEU A 21 16.05 2.01 12.28
CA LEU A 21 16.06 3.44 11.93
C LEU A 21 15.45 4.30 13.04
N ARG A 22 14.36 3.85 13.66
CA ARG A 22 13.73 4.55 14.78
C ARG A 22 14.66 4.64 15.98
N ILE A 23 15.25 3.51 16.38
CA ILE A 23 16.20 3.48 17.50
C ILE A 23 17.39 4.37 17.18
N SER A 24 17.94 4.29 15.97
CA SER A 24 19.05 5.17 15.56
C SER A 24 18.68 6.65 15.65
N SER A 25 17.46 7.02 15.24
CA SER A 25 16.93 8.39 15.35
C SER A 25 16.80 8.82 16.82
N GLU A 26 16.27 7.97 17.69
CA GLU A 26 16.11 8.26 19.12
C GLU A 26 17.48 8.42 19.80
N TRP A 27 18.47 7.60 19.45
CA TRP A 27 19.83 7.69 19.97
C TRP A 27 20.57 8.95 19.49
N ILE A 28 20.42 9.34 18.22
CA ILE A 28 21.02 10.57 17.69
C ILE A 28 20.40 11.80 18.38
N SER A 29 19.06 11.82 18.52
CA SER A 29 18.38 12.90 19.24
C SER A 29 18.74 12.94 20.72
N GLY A 30 18.86 11.78 21.37
CA GLY A 30 19.29 11.65 22.76
C GLY A 30 20.71 12.16 22.96
N GLY A 31 21.66 11.72 22.13
CA GLY A 31 23.05 12.13 22.21
C GLY A 31 23.27 13.64 22.02
N MET A 32 22.51 14.28 21.13
CA MET A 32 22.54 15.75 20.99
C MET A 32 22.04 16.44 22.26
N LYS A 33 20.95 15.95 22.84
CA LYS A 33 20.36 16.50 24.07
C LYS A 33 21.26 16.28 25.29
N ASP A 34 21.92 15.13 25.38
CA ASP A 34 22.87 14.83 26.44
C ASP A 34 24.10 15.73 26.36
N LEU A 35 24.56 16.06 25.14
CA LEU A 35 25.64 17.00 24.92
C LEU A 35 25.27 18.43 25.36
N GLU A 36 24.03 18.85 25.07
CA GLU A 36 23.49 20.14 25.53
C GLU A 36 23.42 20.20 27.06
N ASN A 37 22.90 19.15 27.69
CA ASN A 37 22.86 19.03 29.15
C ASN A 37 24.26 19.06 29.79
N LEU A 38 25.24 18.40 29.16
CA LEU A 38 26.63 18.37 29.65
C LEU A 38 27.28 19.76 29.57
N ALA A 39 27.05 20.49 28.49
CA ALA A 39 27.56 21.84 28.34
C ALA A 39 26.92 22.82 29.34
N GLU A 40 25.62 22.70 29.61
CA GLU A 40 24.94 23.48 30.65
C GLU A 40 25.49 23.17 32.05
N ALA A 41 25.65 21.89 32.38
CA ALA A 41 26.23 21.44 33.65
C ALA A 41 27.66 21.98 33.83
N PHE A 42 28.45 21.96 32.75
CA PHE A 42 29.79 22.54 32.74
C PHE A 42 29.77 24.06 32.94
N GLY A 43 28.85 24.76 32.28
CA GLY A 43 28.64 26.20 32.46
C GLY A 43 28.36 26.56 33.92
N GLN A 44 27.45 25.85 34.57
CA GLN A 44 27.14 26.05 36.00
C GLN A 44 28.32 25.73 36.91
N PHE A 45 29.03 24.62 36.65
CA PHE A 45 30.22 24.24 37.41
C PHE A 45 31.31 25.32 37.33
N SER A 46 31.55 25.84 36.12
CA SER A 46 32.53 26.89 35.87
C SER A 46 32.18 28.20 36.59
N LEU A 47 30.89 28.56 36.61
CA LEU A 47 30.39 29.76 37.29
C LEU A 47 30.59 29.65 38.81
N ASN A 48 30.27 28.50 39.39
CA ASN A 48 30.48 28.22 40.82
C ASN A 48 31.96 28.26 41.21
N LEU A 49 32.85 27.72 40.37
CA LEU A 49 34.30 27.76 40.60
C LEU A 49 34.83 29.20 40.60
N SER A 50 34.30 30.05 39.73
CA SER A 50 34.74 31.44 39.63
C SER A 50 34.25 32.31 40.79
N LEU A 51 33.10 32.00 41.40
CA LEU A 51 32.55 32.71 42.55
C LEU A 51 33.21 32.30 43.89
N ASN A 52 33.65 31.04 44.02
CA ASN A 52 34.21 30.51 45.27
C ASN A 52 35.69 30.86 45.48
N ARG A 53 36.38 31.40 44.46
CA ARG A 53 37.85 31.62 44.45
C ARG A 53 38.25 33.08 44.67
N GLY A 54 37.58 33.75 45.61
CA GLY A 54 37.66 35.19 45.85
C GLY A 54 38.93 35.72 46.55
N SER A 55 40.00 34.94 46.70
CA SER A 55 41.20 35.34 47.47
C SER A 55 42.51 35.45 46.69
N GLU A 56 42.50 35.25 45.37
CA GLU A 56 43.73 35.32 44.54
C GLU A 56 43.77 36.59 43.69
N GLY A 57 44.97 37.19 43.55
CA GLY A 57 45.18 38.53 43.01
C GLY A 57 44.68 38.77 41.57
N PRO A 58 44.61 40.04 41.13
CA PRO A 58 43.91 40.47 39.90
C PRO A 58 44.44 39.85 38.59
N SER A 59 45.72 39.45 38.55
CA SER A 59 46.32 38.77 37.39
C SER A 59 45.78 37.35 37.17
N TYR A 60 45.52 36.62 38.26
CA TYR A 60 45.01 35.24 38.22
C TYR A 60 43.53 35.18 37.82
N TYR A 61 42.74 36.16 38.29
CA TYR A 61 41.32 36.30 37.97
C TYR A 61 41.06 36.50 36.46
N ASN A 62 41.83 37.39 35.83
CA ASN A 62 41.69 37.67 34.39
C ASN A 62 42.02 36.46 33.52
N THR A 63 43.05 35.70 33.90
CA THR A 63 43.46 34.47 33.20
C THR A 63 42.37 33.41 33.28
N THR A 64 41.81 33.18 34.48
CA THR A 64 40.75 32.20 34.70
C THR A 64 39.46 32.56 33.94
N LYS A 65 39.09 33.85 33.93
CA LYS A 65 37.93 34.35 33.17
C LYS A 65 38.08 34.17 31.65
N ASN A 66 39.27 34.40 31.12
CA ASN A 66 39.53 34.22 29.69
C ASN A 66 39.49 32.75 29.28
N VAL A 67 40.04 31.85 30.11
CA VAL A 67 39.96 30.40 29.91
C VAL A 67 38.50 29.91 29.94
N LEU A 68 37.70 30.38 30.90
CA LEU A 68 36.27 30.06 30.97
C LEU A 68 35.51 30.52 29.72
N ARG A 69 35.78 31.74 29.26
CA ARG A 69 35.14 32.28 28.05
C ARG A 69 35.52 31.47 26.80
N ALA A 70 36.79 31.09 26.67
CA ALA A 70 37.25 30.25 25.57
C ALA A 70 36.60 28.86 25.61
N LEU A 71 36.42 28.27 26.80
CA LEU A 71 35.76 26.97 26.94
C LEU A 71 34.27 27.02 26.60
N ASP A 72 33.55 28.06 27.04
CA ASP A 72 32.14 28.29 26.68
C ASP A 72 31.98 28.45 25.16
N GLN A 73 32.87 29.21 24.52
CA GLN A 73 32.90 29.37 23.07
C GLN A 73 33.18 28.05 22.35
N ASN A 74 34.15 27.27 22.82
CA ASN A 74 34.47 25.95 22.25
C ASN A 74 33.28 24.99 22.39
N TRP A 75 32.58 24.98 23.53
CA TRP A 75 31.40 24.14 23.72
C TRP A 75 30.27 24.51 22.76
N LYS A 76 30.02 25.81 22.58
CA LYS A 76 29.02 26.29 21.60
C LYS A 76 29.34 25.82 20.18
N ILE A 77 30.61 25.87 19.79
CA ILE A 77 31.04 25.38 18.46
C ILE A 77 30.75 23.88 18.34
N VAL A 78 31.16 23.07 19.32
CA VAL A 78 30.96 21.61 19.28
C VAL A 78 29.47 21.24 19.23
N ILE A 79 28.63 21.87 20.06
CA ILE A 79 27.18 21.62 20.06
C ILE A 79 26.57 22.02 18.72
N SER A 80 26.95 23.18 18.18
CA SER A 80 26.41 23.65 16.90
C SER A 80 26.76 22.73 15.74
N HIS A 81 27.99 22.21 15.72
CA HIS A 81 28.45 21.28 14.71
C HIS A 81 27.74 19.93 14.84
N GLN A 82 27.70 19.38 16.06
CA GLN A 82 27.03 18.12 16.34
C GLN A 82 25.52 18.17 16.03
N LYS A 83 24.86 19.30 16.33
CA LYS A 83 23.44 19.51 16.04
C LYS A 83 23.19 19.54 14.54
N HIS A 84 24.01 20.26 13.79
CA HIS A 84 23.91 20.33 12.33
C HIS A 84 24.02 18.95 11.69
N ASP A 85 25.03 18.17 12.10
CA ASP A 85 25.25 16.83 11.57
C ASP A 85 24.15 15.86 12.00
N GLY A 86 23.71 15.93 13.25
CA GLY A 86 22.60 15.13 13.78
C GLY A 86 21.28 15.39 13.06
N ASP A 87 20.92 16.66 12.84
CA ASP A 87 19.71 17.05 12.10
C ASP A 87 19.75 16.57 10.64
N SER A 88 20.93 16.65 10.00
CA SER A 88 21.15 16.13 8.64
C SER A 88 20.94 14.61 8.58
N LEU A 89 21.48 13.86 9.53
CA LEU A 89 21.31 12.41 9.63
C LEU A 89 19.86 12.02 9.94
N LEU A 90 19.20 12.74 10.85
CA LEU A 90 17.77 12.56 11.18
C LEU A 90 16.88 12.79 9.95
N GLY A 91 17.17 13.82 9.16
CA GLY A 91 16.47 14.08 7.90
C GLY A 91 16.63 12.93 6.90
N ARG A 92 17.85 12.40 6.77
CA ARG A 92 18.14 11.24 5.90
C ARG A 92 17.43 9.97 6.38
N ILE A 93 17.46 9.71 7.69
CA ILE A 93 16.77 8.57 8.31
C ILE A 93 15.26 8.69 8.09
N THR A 94 14.67 9.84 8.34
CA THR A 94 13.23 10.06 8.13
C THR A 94 12.82 9.83 6.68
N ARG A 95 13.61 10.34 5.72
CA ARG A 95 13.36 10.09 4.30
C ARG A 95 13.44 8.60 3.95
N LYS A 96 14.46 7.90 4.45
CA LYS A 96 14.63 6.45 4.20
C LYS A 96 13.53 5.62 4.86
N THR A 97 13.06 6.00 6.04
CA THR A 97 11.90 5.38 6.69
C THR A 97 10.66 5.47 5.80
N GLU A 98 10.38 6.66 5.26
CA GLU A 98 9.19 6.88 4.42
C GLU A 98 9.29 6.15 3.07
N GLU A 99 10.49 6.13 2.46
CA GLU A 99 10.76 5.31 1.27
C GLU A 99 10.47 3.83 1.54
N VAL A 100 11.05 3.27 2.61
CA VAL A 100 10.87 1.85 2.98
C VAL A 100 9.40 1.53 3.27
N LYS A 101 8.69 2.42 3.96
CA LYS A 101 7.25 2.28 4.24
C LYS A 101 6.43 2.27 2.94
N THR A 102 6.71 3.20 2.02
CA THR A 102 6.04 3.26 0.72
C THR A 102 6.29 2.00 -0.10
N LEU A 103 7.53 1.49 -0.13
CA LEU A 103 7.87 0.24 -0.82
C LEU A 103 7.13 -0.96 -0.23
N ARG A 104 7.07 -1.06 1.10
CA ARG A 104 6.34 -2.11 1.81
C ARG A 104 4.85 -2.07 1.44
N ASP A 105 4.25 -0.89 1.48
CA ASP A 105 2.82 -0.72 1.21
C ASP A 105 2.52 -1.01 -0.27
N GLY A 106 3.39 -0.59 -1.19
CA GLY A 106 3.31 -0.92 -2.61
C GLY A 106 3.43 -2.43 -2.89
N LEU A 107 4.34 -3.12 -2.18
CA LEU A 107 4.51 -4.57 -2.29
C LEU A 107 3.28 -5.33 -1.76
N PHE A 108 2.71 -4.91 -0.63
CA PHE A 108 1.51 -5.55 -0.09
C PHE A 108 0.28 -5.30 -0.96
N ASN A 109 0.14 -4.10 -1.52
CA ASN A 109 -0.90 -3.82 -2.49
C ASN A 109 -0.75 -4.71 -3.74
N ALA A 110 0.45 -4.81 -4.31
CA ALA A 110 0.73 -5.69 -5.44
C ALA A 110 0.51 -7.17 -5.11
N ALA A 111 0.86 -7.60 -3.89
CA ALA A 111 0.61 -8.96 -3.42
C ALA A 111 -0.90 -9.24 -3.30
N SER A 112 -1.67 -8.30 -2.76
CA SER A 112 -3.14 -8.40 -2.67
C SER A 112 -3.80 -8.47 -4.05
N VAL A 113 -3.38 -7.61 -4.99
CA VAL A 113 -3.84 -7.66 -6.39
C VAL A 113 -3.48 -9.00 -7.04
N ARG A 114 -2.28 -9.52 -6.80
CA ARG A 114 -1.86 -10.83 -7.30
C ARG A 114 -2.68 -11.97 -6.69
N GLU A 115 -3.02 -11.88 -5.41
CA GLU A 115 -3.85 -12.85 -4.71
C GLU A 115 -5.30 -12.82 -5.25
N ALA A 116 -5.88 -11.64 -5.43
CA ALA A 116 -7.18 -11.47 -6.06
C ALA A 116 -7.20 -12.00 -7.50
N SER A 117 -6.16 -11.71 -8.29
CA SER A 117 -6.01 -12.24 -9.66
C SER A 117 -5.90 -13.76 -9.68
N ARG A 118 -5.19 -14.37 -8.70
CA ARG A 118 -5.14 -15.83 -8.55
C ARG A 118 -6.51 -16.41 -8.23
N GLY A 119 -7.30 -15.76 -7.35
CA GLY A 119 -8.68 -16.15 -7.07
C GLY A 119 -9.57 -16.12 -8.31
N SER A 120 -9.44 -15.07 -9.14
CA SER A 120 -10.17 -14.94 -10.40
C SER A 120 -9.82 -16.05 -11.40
N LYS A 121 -8.53 -16.37 -11.57
CA LYS A 121 -8.09 -17.48 -12.43
C LYS A 121 -8.59 -18.83 -11.93
N LEU A 122 -8.57 -19.04 -10.62
CA LEU A 122 -9.09 -20.26 -10.01
C LEU A 122 -10.60 -20.42 -10.25
N ASN A 123 -11.37 -19.33 -10.13
CA ASN A 123 -12.80 -19.33 -10.45
C ASN A 123 -13.07 -19.70 -11.92
N HIS A 124 -12.22 -19.21 -12.84
CA HIS A 124 -12.33 -19.57 -14.25
C HIS A 124 -12.09 -21.08 -14.48
N TYR A 125 -11.08 -21.66 -13.83
CA TYR A 125 -10.82 -23.10 -13.94
C TYR A 125 -11.96 -23.95 -13.38
N ILE A 126 -12.58 -23.55 -12.28
CA ILE A 126 -13.77 -24.22 -11.74
C ILE A 126 -14.91 -24.18 -12.77
N LEU A 127 -15.20 -23.02 -13.35
CA LEU A 127 -16.27 -22.88 -14.34
C LEU A 127 -16.04 -23.81 -15.54
N VAL A 128 -14.83 -23.83 -16.09
CA VAL A 128 -14.50 -24.72 -17.22
C VAL A 128 -14.63 -26.19 -16.84
N PHE A 129 -14.16 -26.59 -15.65
CA PHE A 129 -14.31 -27.94 -15.14
C PHE A 129 -15.77 -28.36 -14.97
N THR A 130 -16.60 -27.47 -14.41
CA THR A 130 -18.04 -27.70 -14.23
C THR A 130 -18.74 -27.85 -15.58
N VAL A 131 -18.43 -27.01 -16.56
CA VAL A 131 -18.99 -27.13 -17.92
C VAL A 131 -18.62 -28.47 -18.56
N MET A 132 -17.35 -28.87 -18.47
CA MET A 132 -16.90 -30.17 -19.00
C MET A 132 -17.62 -31.34 -18.31
N THR A 133 -17.80 -31.26 -16.99
CA THR A 133 -18.51 -32.28 -16.23
C THR A 133 -19.98 -32.36 -16.62
N ILE A 134 -20.67 -31.22 -16.79
CA ILE A 134 -22.08 -31.18 -17.21
C ILE A 134 -22.28 -31.81 -18.59
N ILE A 135 -21.31 -31.68 -19.50
CA ILE A 135 -21.37 -32.31 -20.82
C ILE A 135 -21.02 -33.81 -20.73
N TYR A 136 -20.01 -34.16 -19.93
CA TYR A 136 -19.46 -35.51 -19.88
C TYR A 136 -20.30 -36.50 -19.06
N LEU A 137 -20.93 -36.03 -17.99
CA LEU A 137 -21.73 -36.86 -17.08
C LEU A 137 -22.94 -37.53 -17.76
N PRO A 138 -23.79 -36.82 -18.53
CA PRO A 138 -24.87 -37.45 -19.28
C PRO A 138 -24.35 -38.35 -20.42
N LEU A 139 -23.27 -37.96 -21.10
CA LEU A 139 -22.65 -38.78 -22.15
C LEU A 139 -22.15 -40.13 -21.59
N SER A 140 -21.51 -40.08 -20.42
CA SER A 140 -21.04 -41.28 -19.70
C SER A 140 -22.20 -42.17 -19.24
N PHE A 141 -23.31 -41.56 -18.80
CA PHE A 141 -24.52 -42.30 -18.42
C PHE A 141 -25.14 -43.03 -19.61
N THR A 142 -25.26 -42.36 -20.76
CA THR A 142 -25.73 -42.99 -22.00
C THR A 142 -24.82 -44.15 -22.41
N ALA A 143 -23.49 -43.96 -22.40
CA ALA A 143 -22.54 -45.03 -22.70
C ALA A 143 -22.66 -46.22 -21.74
N GLY A 144 -22.82 -45.96 -20.44
CA GLY A 144 -23.03 -46.99 -19.42
C GLY A 144 -24.33 -47.77 -19.62
N LEU A 145 -25.41 -47.10 -20.03
CA LEU A 145 -26.67 -47.77 -20.36
C LEU A 145 -26.58 -48.62 -21.62
N PHE A 146 -25.80 -48.22 -22.62
CA PHE A 146 -25.45 -49.07 -23.77
C PHE A 146 -24.60 -50.28 -23.41
N ALA A 147 -23.73 -50.16 -22.41
CA ALA A 147 -22.92 -51.26 -21.92
C ALA A 147 -23.72 -52.30 -21.10
N LEU A 148 -24.83 -51.89 -20.50
CA LEU A 148 -25.77 -52.81 -19.85
C LEU A 148 -26.59 -53.55 -20.92
N ASN A 149 -26.68 -54.88 -20.85
CA ASN A 149 -27.44 -55.76 -21.74
C ASN A 149 -28.99 -55.57 -21.67
N LEU A 150 -29.47 -54.37 -21.28
CA LEU A 150 -30.88 -53.98 -21.26
C LEU A 150 -31.52 -53.99 -22.65
N PHE A 151 -30.73 -54.07 -23.73
CA PHE A 151 -31.20 -54.16 -25.12
C PHE A 151 -31.70 -55.56 -25.54
N GLN A 152 -31.66 -56.56 -24.65
CA GLN A 152 -32.23 -57.90 -24.86
C GLN A 152 -33.76 -58.00 -24.64
N LEU A 153 -34.51 -56.89 -24.60
CA LEU A 153 -35.97 -56.92 -24.51
C LEU A 153 -36.58 -57.43 -25.84
N GLU A 154 -37.31 -58.56 -25.81
CA GLU A 154 -37.78 -59.33 -26.98
C GLU A 154 -38.73 -58.60 -27.95
N GLN A 155 -39.21 -57.38 -27.65
CA GLN A 155 -40.19 -56.67 -28.49
C GLN A 155 -39.60 -55.49 -29.31
N PRO A 156 -39.70 -55.50 -30.66
CA PRO A 156 -39.10 -54.48 -31.53
C PRO A 156 -39.70 -53.07 -31.36
N ARG A 157 -40.99 -52.97 -30.97
CA ARG A 157 -41.67 -51.69 -30.73
C ARG A 157 -41.15 -50.96 -29.49
N GLN A 158 -40.84 -51.71 -28.42
CA GLN A 158 -40.26 -51.18 -27.18
C GLN A 158 -38.81 -50.73 -27.36
N LYS A 159 -38.01 -51.45 -28.18
CA LYS A 159 -36.64 -51.04 -28.53
C LYS A 159 -36.61 -49.66 -29.17
N SER A 160 -37.50 -49.40 -30.14
CA SER A 160 -37.54 -48.10 -30.84
C SER A 160 -37.97 -46.94 -29.93
N ALA A 161 -38.96 -47.16 -29.05
CA ALA A 161 -39.42 -46.16 -28.10
C ALA A 161 -38.36 -45.85 -27.04
N PHE A 162 -37.66 -46.88 -26.54
CA PHE A 162 -36.57 -46.71 -25.58
C PHE A 162 -35.39 -45.95 -26.20
N ILE A 163 -34.94 -46.35 -27.40
CA ILE A 163 -33.89 -45.64 -28.16
C ILE A 163 -34.31 -44.19 -28.41
N ALA A 164 -35.55 -43.94 -28.83
CA ALA A 164 -36.06 -42.59 -29.07
C ALA A 164 -36.05 -41.74 -27.79
N THR A 165 -36.52 -42.28 -26.65
CA THR A 165 -36.46 -41.56 -25.37
C THR A 165 -35.03 -41.30 -24.89
N MET A 166 -34.11 -42.22 -25.18
CA MET A 166 -32.69 -42.06 -24.87
C MET A 166 -32.05 -40.96 -25.70
N VAL A 167 -32.32 -40.95 -27.02
CA VAL A 167 -31.85 -39.90 -27.93
C VAL A 167 -32.49 -38.56 -27.55
N LEU A 168 -33.76 -38.53 -27.15
CA LEU A 168 -34.44 -37.33 -26.68
C LEU A 168 -33.84 -36.79 -25.37
N LEU A 169 -33.54 -37.66 -24.41
CA LEU A 169 -32.88 -37.30 -23.16
C LEU A 169 -31.45 -36.78 -23.38
N ALA A 170 -30.69 -37.43 -24.26
CA ALA A 170 -29.36 -37.00 -24.66
C ALA A 170 -29.41 -35.63 -25.36
N LEU A 171 -30.32 -35.45 -26.33
CA LEU A 171 -30.52 -34.18 -27.03
C LEU A 171 -30.98 -33.07 -26.08
N SER A 172 -31.95 -33.36 -25.20
CA SER A 172 -32.45 -32.40 -24.21
C SER A 172 -31.33 -31.96 -23.26
N THR A 173 -30.50 -32.88 -22.79
CA THR A 173 -29.38 -32.56 -21.91
C THR A 173 -28.29 -31.76 -22.65
N TYR A 174 -28.01 -32.07 -23.92
CA TYR A 174 -27.12 -31.26 -24.76
C TYR A 174 -27.69 -29.87 -25.05
N PHE A 175 -29.00 -29.75 -25.24
CA PHE A 175 -29.69 -28.47 -25.43
C PHE A 175 -29.63 -27.63 -24.15
N ILE A 176 -29.91 -28.23 -22.99
CA ILE A 176 -29.81 -27.59 -21.68
C ILE A 176 -28.37 -27.16 -21.40
N SER A 177 -27.39 -28.03 -21.70
CA SER A 177 -25.97 -27.74 -21.49
C SER A 177 -25.48 -26.63 -22.42
N GLY A 178 -25.82 -26.70 -23.71
CA GLY A 178 -25.53 -25.65 -24.69
C GLY A 178 -26.22 -24.32 -24.35
N PHE A 179 -27.46 -24.38 -23.86
CA PHE A 179 -28.20 -23.22 -23.36
C PHE A 179 -27.54 -22.63 -22.11
N LEU A 180 -27.09 -23.45 -21.15
CA LEU A 180 -26.34 -23.00 -19.98
C LEU A 180 -25.02 -22.34 -20.39
N VAL A 181 -24.24 -22.98 -21.26
CA VAL A 181 -22.96 -22.43 -21.73
C VAL A 181 -23.18 -21.14 -22.51
N TRP A 182 -24.21 -21.05 -23.35
CA TRP A 182 -24.58 -19.81 -24.05
C TRP A 182 -25.06 -18.72 -23.09
N PHE A 183 -25.83 -19.09 -22.06
CA PHE A 183 -26.32 -18.19 -21.01
C PHE A 183 -25.18 -17.64 -20.15
N PHE A 184 -24.22 -18.49 -19.76
CA PHE A 184 -23.05 -18.11 -18.98
C PHE A 184 -21.94 -17.45 -19.81
N ARG A 185 -21.84 -17.69 -21.13
CA ARG A 185 -20.94 -16.95 -22.03
C ARG A 185 -21.40 -15.52 -22.31
N LYS A 186 -22.63 -15.16 -21.95
CA LYS A 186 -23.18 -13.81 -22.14
C LYS A 186 -22.74 -12.87 -21.01
N GLU A 187 -21.44 -12.83 -20.75
CA GLU A 187 -20.77 -11.91 -19.83
C GLU A 187 -21.04 -10.43 -20.23
N GLU A 188 -21.39 -10.17 -21.50
CA GLU A 188 -21.84 -8.86 -21.99
C GLU A 188 -23.23 -8.41 -21.46
N ARG A 189 -24.04 -9.30 -20.86
CA ARG A 189 -25.27 -8.90 -20.12
C ARG A 189 -25.06 -8.67 -18.63
N ARG A 190 -23.84 -8.82 -18.11
CA ARG A 190 -23.53 -8.42 -16.72
C ARG A 190 -23.64 -6.90 -16.52
N GLU A 191 -23.47 -6.12 -17.58
CA GLU A 191 -23.72 -4.67 -17.59
C GLU A 191 -25.20 -4.35 -17.34
N MET A 192 -26.12 -5.14 -17.93
CA MET A 192 -27.57 -4.94 -17.75
C MET A 192 -28.05 -5.42 -16.37
N PHE A 193 -27.44 -6.48 -15.82
CA PHE A 193 -27.72 -6.94 -14.46
C PHE A 193 -27.15 -6.02 -13.39
N LYS A 194 -26.02 -5.33 -13.64
CA LYS A 194 -25.54 -4.25 -12.76
C LYS A 194 -26.56 -3.11 -12.68
N HIS A 195 -27.10 -2.66 -13.81
CA HIS A 195 -28.13 -1.60 -13.82
C HIS A 195 -29.44 -2.03 -13.13
N LEU A 196 -29.84 -3.30 -13.26
CA LEU A 196 -31.00 -3.85 -12.55
C LEU A 196 -30.76 -4.07 -11.05
N TRP A 197 -29.52 -4.35 -10.63
CA TRP A 197 -29.14 -4.51 -9.23
C TRP A 197 -29.01 -3.16 -8.53
N ASP A 198 -28.43 -2.14 -9.17
CA ASP A 198 -28.42 -0.75 -8.67
C ASP A 198 -29.85 -0.27 -8.40
N HIS A 199 -30.76 -0.50 -9.36
CA HIS A 199 -32.13 -0.04 -9.22
C HIS A 199 -32.96 -0.79 -8.16
N ARG A 200 -32.56 -2.01 -7.79
CA ARG A 200 -33.23 -2.79 -6.74
C ARG A 200 -32.60 -2.59 -5.35
N VAL A 201 -31.32 -2.19 -5.29
CA VAL A 201 -30.64 -1.79 -4.04
C VAL A 201 -31.10 -0.40 -3.59
N ASP A 202 -31.42 0.50 -4.52
CA ASP A 202 -32.04 1.80 -4.21
C ASP A 202 -33.47 1.68 -3.67
N GLY A 203 -34.18 0.58 -3.95
CA GLY A 203 -35.55 0.33 -3.47
C GLY A 203 -35.67 -0.43 -2.15
N VAL A 204 -34.55 -0.87 -1.56
CA VAL A 204 -34.51 -1.61 -0.27
C VAL A 204 -33.84 -0.76 0.84
N SER A 205 -33.54 0.51 0.57
CA SER A 205 -33.00 1.47 1.54
C SER A 205 -34.03 2.48 2.04
N ASP A 206 -35.33 2.17 1.98
CA ASP A 206 -36.41 3.07 2.43
C ASP A 206 -36.89 2.84 3.87
N SER A 207 -36.12 2.14 4.72
CA SER A 207 -36.47 1.98 6.14
C SER A 207 -35.31 2.19 7.11
N GLU A 208 -34.42 3.15 6.86
CA GLU A 208 -33.53 3.63 7.91
C GLU A 208 -33.35 5.16 7.83
N HIS A 209 -34.08 5.86 8.69
CA HIS A 209 -33.92 7.30 8.93
C HIS A 209 -32.50 7.60 9.42
N THR A 210 -31.65 8.13 8.54
CA THR A 210 -30.54 9.02 8.93
C THR A 210 -30.34 10.14 7.90
N PRO A 211 -30.06 11.38 8.32
CA PRO A 211 -30.24 12.55 7.49
C PRO A 211 -29.15 12.72 6.43
N LYS A 212 -29.61 13.12 5.25
CA LYS A 212 -28.90 13.47 4.02
C LYS A 212 -27.84 14.56 4.25
N ALA A 213 -26.65 14.19 4.71
CA ALA A 213 -25.47 15.06 4.69
C ALA A 213 -24.75 14.94 3.32
N ARG A 214 -25.33 15.67 2.37
CA ARG A 214 -24.68 16.37 1.24
C ARG A 214 -23.16 16.29 1.30
N ARG A 215 -22.49 15.69 0.30
CA ARG A 215 -21.02 15.61 0.16
C ARG A 215 -20.44 16.96 -0.31
N PRO A 216 -19.87 17.84 0.55
CA PRO A 216 -19.24 19.09 0.14
C PRO A 216 -17.70 18.95 0.14
N ILE A 217 -17.18 17.85 0.71
CA ILE A 217 -15.75 17.65 0.98
C ILE A 217 -15.01 17.20 -0.27
N LEU A 218 -15.63 16.38 -1.12
CA LEU A 218 -15.00 15.92 -2.36
C LEU A 218 -14.81 17.08 -3.36
N ASP A 219 -15.78 17.98 -3.45
CA ASP A 219 -15.67 19.16 -4.32
C ASP A 219 -14.66 20.18 -3.78
N THR A 220 -14.59 20.34 -2.45
CA THR A 220 -13.58 21.19 -1.81
C THR A 220 -12.16 20.66 -2.01
N ILE A 221 -11.97 19.33 -1.92
CA ILE A 221 -10.67 18.69 -2.16
C ILE A 221 -10.28 18.80 -3.63
N LEU A 222 -11.21 18.58 -4.56
CA LEU A 222 -10.93 18.70 -6.00
C LEU A 222 -10.65 20.15 -6.43
N GLN A 223 -11.32 21.14 -5.83
CA GLN A 223 -10.97 22.55 -6.05
C GLN A 223 -9.59 22.91 -5.49
N THR A 224 -9.26 22.46 -4.27
CA THR A 224 -7.96 22.75 -3.65
C THR A 224 -6.80 22.17 -4.46
N ILE A 225 -6.96 20.95 -4.99
CA ILE A 225 -5.96 20.32 -5.87
C ILE A 225 -5.82 21.08 -7.19
N ARG A 226 -6.92 21.57 -7.77
CA ARG A 226 -6.90 22.30 -9.04
C ARG A 226 -6.26 23.70 -8.91
N VAL A 227 -6.45 24.39 -7.78
CA VAL A 227 -5.82 25.69 -7.49
C VAL A 227 -4.32 25.55 -7.26
N SER A 228 -3.88 24.52 -6.53
CA SER A 228 -2.44 24.25 -6.31
C SER A 228 -1.68 24.01 -7.62
N LYS A 229 -2.31 23.33 -8.60
CA LYS A 229 -1.69 23.06 -9.91
C LYS A 229 -1.53 24.32 -10.79
N ARG A 230 -2.43 25.30 -10.66
CA ARG A 230 -2.33 26.59 -11.40
C ARG A 230 -1.29 27.53 -10.82
N GLN A 231 -1.13 27.57 -9.49
CA GLN A 231 -0.08 28.39 -8.85
C GLN A 231 1.34 27.90 -9.18
N LYS A 232 1.55 26.57 -9.21
CA LYS A 232 2.85 25.99 -9.56
C LYS A 232 3.27 26.24 -11.02
N THR A 233 2.30 26.43 -11.91
CA THR A 233 2.56 26.75 -13.33
C THR A 233 2.84 28.24 -13.54
N SER A 234 2.24 29.13 -12.74
CA SER A 234 2.51 30.57 -12.84
C SER A 234 3.84 30.97 -12.18
N GLN A 235 4.27 30.26 -11.13
CA GLN A 235 5.54 30.57 -10.45
C GLN A 235 6.77 30.11 -11.25
N ASN A 236 6.62 29.16 -12.18
CA ASN A 236 7.68 28.71 -13.08
C ASN A 236 7.82 29.57 -14.35
N ALA A 237 6.87 30.46 -14.63
CA ALA A 237 6.92 31.38 -15.78
C ALA A 237 7.60 32.73 -15.45
N ASN A 238 7.87 33.03 -14.18
CA ASN A 238 8.42 34.31 -13.72
C ASN A 238 9.89 34.25 -13.28
N ASN A 239 10.64 33.21 -13.66
CA ASN A 239 12.08 33.13 -13.40
C ASN A 239 12.86 33.27 -14.71
N PRO A 240 13.20 34.49 -15.17
CA PRO A 240 14.18 34.66 -16.23
C PRO A 240 15.55 34.32 -15.64
N ILE A 241 16.02 33.11 -15.90
CA ILE A 241 17.43 32.77 -15.72
C ILE A 241 18.19 33.61 -16.75
N ASN A 242 18.72 34.73 -16.25
CA ASN A 242 19.82 35.47 -16.82
C ASN A 242 20.96 34.50 -17.12
N ASN A 243 21.26 34.30 -18.41
CA ASN A 243 22.50 33.73 -18.90
C ASN A 243 22.66 34.22 -20.35
N ASP A 244 23.27 35.40 -20.51
CA ASP A 244 24.12 35.67 -21.67
C ASP A 244 25.49 36.12 -21.15
N PRO A 245 26.58 35.50 -21.62
CA PRO A 245 27.93 35.97 -21.39
C PRO A 245 28.34 36.86 -22.56
N GLU A 246 28.66 38.14 -22.31
CA GLU A 246 29.72 38.88 -23.02
C GLU A 246 29.74 40.38 -22.63
N ASP A 247 30.97 40.91 -22.66
CA ASP A 247 31.38 42.30 -22.86
C ASP A 247 31.69 43.27 -21.71
N ILE A 248 32.74 44.07 -22.02
CA ILE A 248 33.29 45.28 -21.39
C ILE A 248 34.38 44.98 -20.33
N VAL A 249 35.69 45.11 -20.55
CA VAL A 249 36.55 46.12 -21.25
C VAL A 249 36.29 47.57 -20.81
N ASN A 250 36.87 47.96 -19.68
CA ASN A 250 37.79 49.11 -19.52
C ASN A 250 38.19 49.26 -18.05
#